data_AF-A0A4R9F1G4-F1
#
_entry.id   AF-A0A4R9F1G4-F1
#
_cell.length_a   1.000
_cell.length_b   1.000
_cell.length_c   1.000
_cell.angle_alpha   90.00
_cell.angle_beta   90.00
_cell.angle_gamma   90.00
#
_symmetry.space_group_name_H-M   'P 1'
#
loop_
_entity.id
_entity.type
_entity.pdbx_description
1 polymer ?
#
loop_
_entity_poly.entity_id
_entity_poly.type
_entity_poly.pdbx_seq_one_letter_code
_entity_poly.pdbx_strand_id
1 'polypeptide(L)'
;MRIATWNVNSITARLPRLLAWLENSGTDVLCIQETKTTAEGFPADELRELGYESAVNATGRWNGVALVSRVGLDDVTPGLPGGPDYDGAQEPRAISATCGPARVWSVYVPNGREVEHAHYAYKLEWLAALNTAIAADAAGPRPFAVLGDFNVAPTDEDVWDPALFEGATHVTPAEREALAALREAGLSDVVPRPLKYAHPFTFWDYRELGFPKNKGMRIDLVYGNEPFTKAVTDAYVDREERKGKGASDHAPVVVDLEL
;
A
#
# COMPACT_ATOMS: atom_id res chain seq x y z
N MET A 1 12.58 10.75 9.26
CA MET A 1 11.36 10.76 8.43
C MET A 1 10.52 9.52 8.71
N ARG A 2 9.20 9.65 8.92
CA ARG A 2 8.24 8.54 9.10
C ARG A 2 7.35 8.40 7.87
N ILE A 3 7.36 7.24 7.23
CA ILE A 3 6.50 6.93 6.07
C ILE A 3 5.56 5.79 6.44
N ALA A 4 4.33 5.83 5.96
CA ALA A 4 3.38 4.75 6.15
C ALA A 4 2.58 4.43 4.89
N THR A 5 2.00 3.24 4.86
CA THR A 5 0.96 2.87 3.89
C THR A 5 -0.27 2.34 4.61
N TRP A 6 -1.46 2.70 4.12
CA TRP A 6 -2.73 2.27 4.69
C TRP A 6 -3.84 2.20 3.64
N ASN A 7 -4.36 0.99 3.39
CA ASN A 7 -5.65 0.81 2.74
C ASN A 7 -6.77 1.21 3.72
N VAL A 8 -7.48 2.29 3.41
CA VAL A 8 -8.49 2.87 4.33
C VAL A 8 -9.90 2.37 4.04
N ASN A 9 -10.10 1.65 2.94
CA ASN A 9 -11.40 1.11 2.52
C ASN A 9 -12.51 2.17 2.57
N SER A 10 -12.35 3.24 1.80
CA SER A 10 -13.09 4.52 1.81
C SER A 10 -12.57 5.55 2.80
N ILE A 11 -11.90 6.57 2.26
CA ILE A 11 -11.32 7.66 3.04
C ILE A 11 -12.39 8.48 3.76
N THR A 12 -13.52 8.79 3.11
CA THR A 12 -14.59 9.59 3.70
C THR A 12 -15.21 8.89 4.92
N ALA A 13 -15.35 7.55 4.87
CA ALA A 13 -15.83 6.76 6.00
C ALA A 13 -14.81 6.65 7.14
N ARG A 14 -13.50 6.76 6.85
CA ARG A 14 -12.41 6.62 7.83
C ARG A 14 -11.76 7.96 8.22
N LEU A 15 -12.22 9.07 7.67
CA LEU A 15 -11.56 10.38 7.80
C LEU A 15 -11.27 10.76 9.26
N PRO A 16 -12.22 10.69 10.22
CA PRO A 16 -11.91 11.04 11.61
C PRO A 16 -10.81 10.18 12.24
N ARG A 17 -10.73 8.90 11.88
CA ARG A 17 -9.68 7.99 12.36
C ARG A 17 -8.35 8.30 11.70
N LEU A 18 -8.36 8.55 10.40
CA LEU A 18 -7.16 8.90 9.65
C LEU A 18 -6.53 10.19 10.17
N LEU A 19 -7.33 11.25 10.40
CA LEU A 19 -6.85 12.51 10.95
C LEU A 19 -6.27 12.33 12.35
N ALA A 20 -6.99 11.66 13.26
CA ALA A 20 -6.50 11.38 14.60
C ALA A 20 -5.20 10.54 14.60
N TRP A 21 -5.10 9.57 13.69
CA TRP A 21 -3.89 8.76 13.55
C TRP A 21 -2.71 9.56 13.01
N LEU A 22 -2.91 10.45 12.03
CA LEU A 22 -1.86 11.34 11.52
C LEU A 22 -1.34 12.30 12.60
N GLU A 23 -2.21 12.86 13.43
CA GLU A 23 -1.83 13.70 14.58
C GLU A 23 -0.99 12.93 15.60
N ASN A 24 -1.45 11.73 15.99
CA ASN A 24 -0.81 10.92 17.04
C ASN A 24 0.51 10.28 16.57
N SER A 25 0.55 9.80 15.32
CA SER A 25 1.72 9.12 14.77
C SER A 25 2.81 10.10 14.34
N GLY A 26 2.48 11.36 14.03
CA GLY A 26 3.45 12.31 13.47
C GLY A 26 4.03 11.84 12.14
N THR A 27 3.28 11.05 11.36
CA THR A 27 3.71 10.50 10.07
C THR A 27 4.03 11.63 9.10
N ASP A 28 5.19 11.58 8.43
CA ASP A 28 5.58 12.63 7.48
C ASP A 28 4.92 12.42 6.12
N VAL A 29 4.81 11.16 5.68
CA VAL A 29 4.24 10.75 4.38
C VAL A 29 3.35 9.52 4.55
N LEU A 30 2.13 9.58 4.01
CA LEU A 30 1.17 8.48 4.01
C LEU A 30 0.74 8.13 2.58
N CYS A 31 1.00 6.89 2.18
CA CYS A 31 0.42 6.23 1.00
C CYS A 31 -0.98 5.69 1.36
N ILE A 32 -2.03 6.18 0.68
CA ILE A 32 -3.42 5.75 0.92
C ILE A 32 -3.92 4.93 -0.26
N GLN A 33 -4.58 3.81 0.04
CA GLN A 33 -5.28 2.97 -0.94
C GLN A 33 -6.78 2.87 -0.63
N GLU A 34 -7.56 2.51 -1.65
CA GLU A 34 -9.02 2.46 -1.62
C GLU A 34 -9.65 3.75 -1.08
N THR A 35 -9.28 4.89 -1.66
CA THR A 35 -9.90 6.17 -1.29
C THR A 35 -11.42 6.13 -1.53
N LYS A 36 -11.89 5.40 -2.57
CA LYS A 36 -13.31 5.22 -2.93
C LYS A 36 -14.10 6.53 -2.99
N THR A 37 -13.47 7.56 -3.55
CA THR A 37 -14.06 8.88 -3.78
C THR A 37 -13.59 9.43 -5.12
N THR A 38 -14.17 10.53 -5.59
CA THR A 38 -13.63 11.28 -6.73
C THR A 38 -12.49 12.18 -6.26
N ALA A 39 -11.69 12.73 -7.18
CA ALA A 39 -10.65 13.70 -6.83
C ALA A 39 -11.24 14.93 -6.10
N GLU A 40 -12.41 15.41 -6.53
CA GLU A 40 -13.11 16.55 -5.92
C GLU A 40 -13.70 16.22 -4.54
N GLY A 41 -14.09 14.97 -4.33
CA GLY A 41 -14.61 14.48 -3.06
C GLY A 41 -13.52 14.02 -2.08
N PHE A 42 -12.25 14.22 -2.40
CA PHE A 42 -11.14 13.89 -1.49
C PHE A 42 -11.01 14.98 -0.42
N PRO A 43 -10.80 14.62 0.87
CA PRO A 43 -10.79 15.56 2.00
C PRO A 43 -9.47 16.34 2.11
N ALA A 44 -9.12 17.08 1.06
CA ALA A 44 -7.87 17.83 0.97
C ALA A 44 -7.82 19.00 1.96
N ASP A 45 -8.97 19.62 2.25
CA ASP A 45 -9.05 20.76 3.17
C ASP A 45 -8.79 20.33 4.62
N GLU A 46 -9.40 19.23 5.06
CA GLU A 46 -9.19 18.67 6.40
C GLU A 46 -7.75 18.20 6.61
N LEU A 47 -7.11 17.63 5.59
CA LEU A 47 -5.69 17.27 5.63
C LEU A 47 -4.78 18.51 5.69
N ARG A 48 -5.13 19.56 4.94
CA ARG A 48 -4.40 20.83 4.94
C ARG A 48 -4.47 21.54 6.29
N GLU A 49 -5.58 21.45 7.00
CA GLU A 49 -5.71 21.94 8.38
C GLU A 49 -4.72 21.27 9.35
N LEU A 50 -4.34 20.01 9.10
CA LEU A 50 -3.28 19.29 9.83
C LEU A 50 -1.86 19.52 9.28
N GLY A 51 -1.72 20.41 8.29
CA GLY A 51 -0.44 20.76 7.67
C GLY A 51 0.05 19.75 6.63
N TYR A 52 -0.85 18.97 6.03
CA TYR A 52 -0.51 18.05 4.94
C TYR A 52 -0.97 18.57 3.58
N GLU A 53 -0.14 18.36 2.58
CA GLU A 53 -0.50 18.41 1.16
C GLU A 53 -0.98 17.03 0.71
N SER A 54 -1.79 16.98 -0.34
CA SER A 54 -2.27 15.71 -0.90
C SER A 54 -2.21 15.69 -2.43
N ALA A 55 -1.71 14.60 -2.99
CA ALA A 55 -1.81 14.24 -4.40
C ALA A 55 -2.71 13.01 -4.54
N VAL A 56 -3.65 13.04 -5.50
CA VAL A 56 -4.72 12.04 -5.57
C VAL A 56 -4.88 11.55 -7.00
N ASN A 57 -5.02 10.23 -7.16
CA ASN A 57 -5.49 9.59 -8.38
C ASN A 57 -6.73 8.76 -8.01
N ALA A 58 -7.93 9.27 -8.33
CA ALA A 58 -9.19 8.64 -7.97
C ALA A 58 -10.31 9.07 -8.92
N THR A 59 -11.21 8.14 -9.25
CA THR A 59 -12.27 8.37 -10.25
C THR A 59 -13.68 8.11 -9.72
N GLY A 60 -13.85 7.74 -8.44
CA GLY A 60 -15.15 7.51 -7.82
C GLY A 60 -15.18 6.35 -6.84
N ARG A 61 -16.28 5.57 -6.86
CA ARG A 61 -16.61 4.59 -5.81
C ARG A 61 -15.65 3.40 -5.65
N TRP A 62 -14.78 3.16 -6.61
CA TRP A 62 -13.87 2.03 -6.64
C TRP A 62 -12.42 2.50 -6.61
N ASN A 63 -11.53 1.68 -6.06
CA ASN A 63 -10.10 1.89 -6.09
C ASN A 63 -9.72 3.27 -5.50
N GLY A 64 -8.79 3.96 -6.16
CA GLY A 64 -8.32 5.27 -5.80
C GLY A 64 -7.14 5.19 -4.83
N VAL A 65 -6.12 5.99 -5.13
CA VAL A 65 -4.90 6.10 -4.32
C VAL A 65 -4.55 7.56 -4.09
N ALA A 66 -3.85 7.82 -3.00
CA ALA A 66 -3.32 9.14 -2.69
C ALA A 66 -1.96 9.07 -2.00
N LEU A 67 -1.25 10.19 -2.07
CA LEU A 67 -0.10 10.51 -1.25
C LEU A 67 -0.44 11.74 -0.43
N VAL A 68 -0.22 11.65 0.88
CA VAL A 68 -0.41 12.75 1.83
C VAL A 68 0.95 13.02 2.47
N SER A 69 1.41 14.28 2.47
CA SER A 69 2.77 14.61 2.92
C SER A 69 2.80 15.98 3.60
N ARG A 70 3.54 16.09 4.71
CA ARG A 70 3.86 17.38 5.36
C ARG A 70 5.28 17.87 5.06
N VAL A 71 6.01 17.13 4.22
CA VAL A 71 7.37 17.44 3.79
C VAL A 71 7.43 17.75 2.29
N GLY A 72 6.30 18.18 1.72
CA GLY A 72 6.13 18.54 0.31
C GLY A 72 5.77 17.37 -0.61
N LEU A 73 5.27 17.71 -1.81
CA LEU A 73 4.94 16.80 -2.90
C LEU A 73 5.46 17.35 -4.24
N ASP A 74 6.63 16.88 -4.67
CA ASP A 74 7.24 17.25 -5.96
C ASP A 74 7.14 16.11 -6.99
N ASP A 75 7.29 16.44 -8.28
CA ASP A 75 7.31 15.48 -9.40
C ASP A 75 6.15 14.46 -9.39
N VAL A 76 4.94 14.92 -9.04
CA VAL A 76 3.77 14.05 -8.93
C VAL A 76 3.45 13.38 -10.26
N THR A 77 3.33 12.05 -10.26
CA THR A 77 2.94 11.24 -11.42
C THR A 77 1.70 10.43 -11.07
N PRO A 78 0.50 10.86 -11.51
CA PRO A 78 -0.73 10.09 -11.33
C PRO A 78 -0.80 8.92 -12.33
N GLY A 79 -1.33 7.79 -11.88
CA GLY A 79 -1.48 6.59 -12.70
C GLY A 79 -0.21 5.75 -12.76
N LEU A 80 -0.31 4.61 -13.45
CA LEU A 80 0.82 3.73 -13.73
C LEU A 80 1.25 3.93 -15.19
N PRO A 81 2.44 4.52 -15.46
CA PRO A 81 3.00 4.60 -16.80
C PRO A 81 3.09 3.21 -17.44
N GLY A 82 2.52 3.05 -18.63
CA GLY A 82 2.46 1.76 -19.31
C GLY A 82 1.54 0.73 -18.67
N GLY A 83 0.70 1.11 -17.69
CA GLY A 83 -0.27 0.22 -17.06
C GLY A 83 -1.33 -0.29 -18.04
N PRO A 84 -1.84 -1.52 -17.86
CA PRO A 84 -2.90 -2.05 -18.71
C PRO A 84 -4.24 -1.37 -18.45
N ASP A 85 -5.11 -1.41 -19.47
CA ASP A 85 -6.52 -1.08 -19.32
C ASP A 85 -7.30 -2.28 -18.78
N TYR A 86 -8.36 -2.00 -18.03
CA TYR A 86 -9.41 -2.97 -17.71
C TYR A 86 -10.75 -2.39 -18.15
N ASP A 87 -11.53 -3.14 -18.93
CA ASP A 87 -12.76 -2.66 -19.57
C ASP A 87 -12.59 -1.34 -20.36
N GLY A 88 -11.41 -1.15 -20.97
CA GLY A 88 -11.11 -0.02 -21.86
C GLY A 88 -10.64 1.26 -21.16
N ALA A 89 -10.28 1.19 -19.87
CA ALA A 89 -9.66 2.30 -19.16
C ALA A 89 -8.66 1.84 -18.10
N GLN A 90 -7.66 2.67 -17.81
CA GLN A 90 -6.79 2.48 -16.67
C GLN A 90 -7.53 2.76 -15.36
N GLU A 91 -7.43 1.83 -14.41
CA GLU A 91 -7.97 2.03 -13.06
C GLU A 91 -7.02 2.89 -12.20
N PRO A 92 -7.54 3.74 -11.28
CA PRO A 92 -6.73 4.62 -10.45
C PRO A 92 -6.05 3.84 -9.30
N ARG A 93 -4.94 3.18 -9.63
CA ARG A 93 -4.26 2.21 -8.75
C ARG A 93 -2.82 2.59 -8.39
N ALA A 94 -2.28 3.65 -8.97
CA ALA A 94 -0.94 4.12 -8.67
C ALA A 94 -0.87 5.65 -8.67
N ILE A 95 0.00 6.17 -7.81
CA ILE A 95 0.47 7.55 -7.83
C ILE A 95 1.85 7.59 -7.19
N SER A 96 2.74 8.43 -7.71
CA SER A 96 4.05 8.66 -7.13
C SER A 96 4.37 10.13 -6.97
N ALA A 97 5.17 10.46 -5.95
CA ALA A 97 5.65 11.80 -5.66
C ALA A 97 7.03 11.71 -4.99
N THR A 98 7.81 12.77 -5.14
CA THR A 98 8.99 13.02 -4.32
C THR A 98 8.53 13.76 -3.06
N CYS A 99 8.74 13.16 -1.90
CA CYS A 99 8.36 13.71 -0.60
C CYS A 99 9.64 13.95 0.21
N GLY A 100 10.07 15.20 0.34
CA GLY A 100 11.38 15.53 0.92
C GLY A 100 12.53 14.76 0.21
N PRO A 101 13.35 13.99 0.94
CA PRO A 101 14.48 13.26 0.34
C PRO A 101 14.09 11.97 -0.40
N ALA A 102 12.85 11.47 -0.24
CA ALA A 102 12.44 10.15 -0.75
C ALA A 102 11.47 10.24 -1.94
N ARG A 103 11.64 9.36 -2.92
CA ARG A 103 10.64 9.12 -3.98
C ARG A 103 9.76 7.95 -3.55
N VAL A 104 8.45 8.11 -3.53
CA VAL A 104 7.52 7.07 -3.09
C VAL A 104 6.43 6.82 -4.12
N TRP A 105 6.02 5.55 -4.22
CA TRP A 105 4.81 5.12 -4.92
C TRP A 105 3.78 4.62 -3.90
N SER A 106 2.55 5.10 -4.03
CA SER A 106 1.37 4.50 -3.40
C SER A 106 0.67 3.62 -4.43
N VAL A 107 0.58 2.31 -4.17
CA VAL A 107 -0.02 1.33 -5.08
C VAL A 107 -1.19 0.58 -4.46
N TYR A 108 -2.23 0.35 -5.25
CA TYR A 108 -3.33 -0.56 -4.94
C TYR A 108 -3.42 -1.61 -6.03
N VAL A 109 -2.60 -2.66 -5.88
CA VAL A 109 -2.48 -3.73 -6.88
C VAL A 109 -3.85 -4.40 -7.06
N PRO A 110 -4.25 -4.73 -8.30
CA PRO A 110 -5.51 -5.43 -8.54
C PRO A 110 -5.66 -6.66 -7.65
N ASN A 111 -6.82 -6.83 -6.99
CA ASN A 111 -7.06 -7.97 -6.11
C ASN A 111 -6.92 -9.31 -6.86
N GLY A 112 -7.44 -9.38 -8.09
CA GLY A 112 -7.43 -10.58 -8.93
C GLY A 112 -8.75 -11.33 -8.92
N ARG A 113 -9.53 -11.21 -7.84
CA ARG A 113 -10.78 -11.96 -7.60
C ARG A 113 -10.50 -13.46 -7.50
N GLU A 114 -10.80 -14.22 -8.54
CA GLU A 114 -10.55 -15.66 -8.66
C GLU A 114 -9.50 -15.90 -9.76
N VAL A 115 -8.78 -17.02 -9.72
CA VAL A 115 -7.67 -17.30 -10.65
C VAL A 115 -8.12 -17.33 -12.11
N GLU A 116 -9.32 -17.82 -12.37
CA GLU A 116 -9.93 -17.90 -13.70
C GLU A 116 -10.60 -16.58 -14.15
N HIS A 117 -10.71 -15.59 -13.26
CA HIS A 117 -11.35 -14.34 -13.56
C HIS A 117 -10.41 -13.44 -14.40
N ALA A 118 -10.94 -12.70 -15.40
CA ALA A 118 -10.13 -11.85 -16.28
C ALA A 118 -9.27 -10.81 -15.52
N HIS A 119 -9.78 -10.35 -14.38
CA HIS A 119 -9.09 -9.46 -13.45
C HIS A 119 -7.80 -10.05 -12.82
N TYR A 120 -7.62 -11.37 -12.82
CA TYR A 120 -6.36 -12.01 -12.41
C TYR A 120 -5.28 -11.84 -13.50
N ALA A 121 -5.61 -12.03 -14.78
CA ALA A 121 -4.69 -11.72 -15.88
C ALA A 121 -4.30 -10.22 -15.87
N TYR A 122 -5.28 -9.34 -15.68
CA TYR A 122 -5.06 -7.91 -15.48
C TYR A 122 -4.11 -7.61 -14.31
N LYS A 123 -4.22 -8.32 -13.19
CA LYS A 123 -3.31 -8.18 -12.04
C LYS A 123 -1.85 -8.45 -12.43
N LEU A 124 -1.61 -9.54 -13.14
CA LEU A 124 -0.25 -9.95 -13.54
C LEU A 124 0.35 -8.97 -14.55
N GLU A 125 -0.44 -8.52 -15.53
CA GLU A 125 -0.03 -7.47 -16.49
C GLU A 125 0.27 -6.15 -15.77
N TRP A 126 -0.55 -5.79 -14.77
CA TRP A 126 -0.36 -4.57 -13.98
C TRP A 126 0.94 -4.63 -13.16
N LEU A 127 1.25 -5.78 -12.54
CA LEU A 127 2.49 -5.98 -11.80
C LEU A 127 3.73 -5.94 -12.70
N ALA A 128 3.64 -6.48 -13.92
CA ALA A 128 4.71 -6.38 -14.91
C ALA A 128 4.94 -4.93 -15.36
N ALA A 129 3.86 -4.17 -15.56
CA ALA A 129 3.93 -2.74 -15.87
C ALA A 129 4.53 -1.94 -14.69
N LEU A 130 4.17 -2.27 -13.44
CA LEU A 130 4.79 -1.68 -12.24
C LEU A 130 6.31 -1.88 -12.27
N ASN A 131 6.77 -3.11 -12.46
CA ASN A 131 8.21 -3.42 -12.50
C ASN A 131 8.95 -2.60 -13.56
N THR A 132 8.32 -2.40 -14.73
CA THR A 132 8.88 -1.55 -15.80
C THR A 132 8.93 -0.07 -15.38
N ALA A 133 7.84 0.44 -14.79
CA ALA A 133 7.72 1.86 -14.43
C ALA A 133 8.70 2.28 -13.33
N ILE A 134 9.03 1.39 -12.41
CA ILE A 134 9.90 1.70 -11.26
C ILE A 134 11.40 1.51 -11.54
N ALA A 135 11.78 0.92 -12.68
CA ALA A 135 13.15 0.45 -12.91
C ALA A 135 14.21 1.56 -12.76
N ALA A 136 13.92 2.77 -13.24
CA ALA A 136 14.83 3.91 -13.13
C ALA A 136 14.99 4.40 -11.68
N ASP A 137 13.88 4.48 -10.94
CA ASP A 137 13.91 4.90 -9.53
C ASP A 137 14.58 3.83 -8.64
N ALA A 138 14.31 2.55 -8.91
CA ALA A 138 14.88 1.41 -8.17
C ALA A 138 16.42 1.35 -8.29
N ALA A 139 16.96 1.60 -9.49
CA ALA A 139 18.40 1.67 -9.74
C ALA A 139 19.04 3.02 -9.34
N GLY A 140 18.23 4.01 -8.94
CA GLY A 140 18.67 5.36 -8.63
C GLY A 140 19.36 5.48 -7.25
N PRO A 141 20.14 6.55 -7.02
CA PRO A 141 20.82 6.79 -5.74
C PRO A 141 19.91 7.43 -4.68
N ARG A 142 18.71 7.90 -5.06
CA ARG A 142 17.73 8.52 -4.15
C ARG A 142 17.05 7.42 -3.33
N PRO A 143 16.75 7.63 -2.03
CA PRO A 143 15.83 6.76 -1.30
C PRO A 143 14.51 6.61 -2.05
N PHE A 144 14.19 5.39 -2.44
CA PHE A 144 13.02 5.06 -3.22
C PHE A 144 12.27 3.89 -2.62
N ALA A 145 10.94 3.97 -2.59
CA ALA A 145 10.11 2.85 -2.20
C ALA A 145 8.76 2.79 -2.92
N VAL A 146 8.28 1.57 -3.11
CA VAL A 146 6.90 1.26 -3.51
C VAL A 146 6.19 0.68 -2.29
N LEU A 147 5.12 1.34 -1.86
CA LEU A 147 4.35 0.97 -0.68
C LEU A 147 2.87 0.88 -1.06
N GLY A 148 2.16 -0.06 -0.47
CA GLY A 148 0.74 -0.19 -0.77
C GLY A 148 0.14 -1.51 -0.37
N ASP A 149 -1.14 -1.67 -0.70
CA ASP A 149 -1.82 -2.95 -0.69
C ASP A 149 -1.49 -3.69 -2.00
N PHE A 150 -0.61 -4.68 -1.88
CA PHE A 150 -0.18 -5.50 -3.00
C PHE A 150 -1.19 -6.59 -3.34
N ASN A 151 -2.17 -6.86 -2.47
CA ASN A 151 -3.05 -8.03 -2.61
C ASN A 151 -2.25 -9.33 -2.88
N VAL A 152 -1.00 -9.44 -2.41
CA VAL A 152 -0.15 -10.64 -2.57
C VAL A 152 0.56 -10.89 -1.25
N ALA A 153 0.43 -12.11 -0.73
CA ALA A 153 1.15 -12.58 0.44
C ALA A 153 2.50 -13.18 -0.01
N PRO A 154 3.64 -12.60 0.40
CA PRO A 154 4.95 -13.01 -0.13
C PRO A 154 5.32 -14.48 0.11
N THR A 155 4.92 -15.01 1.26
CA THR A 155 5.22 -16.38 1.71
C THR A 155 4.03 -17.00 2.44
N ASP A 156 4.13 -18.28 2.82
CA ASP A 156 3.09 -18.96 3.60
C ASP A 156 3.04 -18.43 5.06
N GLU A 157 4.12 -17.82 5.56
CA GLU A 157 4.12 -17.16 6.88
C GLU A 157 3.30 -15.86 6.89
N ASP A 158 2.93 -15.37 5.70
CA ASP A 158 2.15 -14.15 5.49
C ASP A 158 0.65 -14.42 5.44
N VAL A 159 0.19 -15.65 5.66
CA VAL A 159 -1.23 -16.01 5.80
C VAL A 159 -1.45 -16.88 7.04
N TRP A 160 -2.58 -16.71 7.70
CA TRP A 160 -2.86 -17.40 8.97
C TRP A 160 -3.06 -18.92 8.85
N ASP A 161 -3.49 -19.41 7.68
CA ASP A 161 -3.68 -20.83 7.39
C ASP A 161 -3.46 -21.08 5.89
N PRO A 162 -2.23 -21.44 5.46
CA PRO A 162 -1.88 -21.62 4.05
C PRO A 162 -2.77 -22.61 3.31
N ALA A 163 -3.27 -23.65 3.99
CA ALA A 163 -4.09 -24.68 3.37
C ALA A 163 -5.44 -24.13 2.86
N LEU A 164 -5.94 -23.04 3.45
CA LEU A 164 -7.18 -22.38 3.01
C LEU A 164 -6.98 -21.44 1.83
N PHE A 165 -5.74 -21.12 1.47
CA PHE A 165 -5.40 -20.28 0.33
C PHE A 165 -4.84 -21.08 -0.85
N GLU A 166 -4.68 -22.40 -0.71
CA GLU A 166 -4.21 -23.24 -1.81
C GLU A 166 -5.12 -23.11 -3.05
N GLY A 167 -4.54 -22.71 -4.17
CA GLY A 167 -5.27 -22.45 -5.42
C GLY A 167 -6.10 -21.16 -5.45
N ALA A 168 -6.09 -20.35 -4.37
CA ALA A 168 -6.72 -19.05 -4.34
C ALA A 168 -5.77 -17.94 -4.80
N THR A 169 -6.33 -16.78 -5.13
CA THR A 169 -5.57 -15.54 -5.33
C THR A 169 -4.83 -15.13 -4.05
N HIS A 170 -3.93 -14.15 -4.17
CA HIS A 170 -2.99 -13.67 -3.15
C HIS A 170 -1.75 -14.53 -2.91
N VAL A 171 -1.79 -15.84 -3.16
CA VAL A 171 -0.68 -16.75 -2.86
C VAL A 171 -0.18 -17.54 -4.07
N THR A 172 -0.72 -17.28 -5.26
CA THR A 172 -0.36 -18.06 -6.45
C THR A 172 1.12 -17.92 -6.79
N PRO A 173 1.74 -18.93 -7.42
CA PRO A 173 3.13 -18.84 -7.86
C PRO A 173 3.42 -17.61 -8.72
N ALA A 174 2.53 -17.26 -9.66
CA ALA A 174 2.71 -16.11 -10.55
C ALA A 174 2.65 -14.76 -9.80
N GLU A 175 1.79 -14.64 -8.78
CA GLU A 175 1.76 -13.44 -7.92
C GLU A 175 3.06 -13.29 -7.12
N ARG A 176 3.57 -14.39 -6.56
CA ARG A 176 4.83 -14.39 -5.79
C ARG A 176 6.06 -14.18 -6.69
N GLU A 177 6.02 -14.66 -7.93
CA GLU A 177 7.03 -14.39 -8.96
C GLU A 177 7.07 -12.91 -9.33
N ALA A 178 5.91 -12.25 -9.45
CA ALA A 178 5.85 -10.82 -9.67
C ALA A 178 6.51 -10.01 -8.52
N LEU A 179 6.36 -10.43 -7.27
CA LEU A 179 7.12 -9.86 -6.15
C LEU A 179 8.62 -10.18 -6.22
N ALA A 180 8.99 -11.36 -6.72
CA ALA A 180 10.39 -11.71 -6.97
C ALA A 180 11.04 -10.78 -8.00
N ALA A 181 10.32 -10.43 -9.07
CA ALA A 181 10.80 -9.50 -10.09
C ALA A 181 11.13 -8.11 -9.52
N LEU A 182 10.37 -7.62 -8.53
CA LEU A 182 10.71 -6.37 -7.82
C LEU A 182 12.04 -6.49 -7.05
N ARG A 183 12.30 -7.66 -6.46
CA ARG A 183 13.57 -7.91 -5.75
C ARG A 183 14.75 -7.99 -6.70
N GLU A 184 14.55 -8.63 -7.85
CA GLU A 184 15.55 -8.67 -8.92
C GLU A 184 15.83 -7.29 -9.52
N ALA A 185 14.84 -6.39 -9.52
CA ALA A 185 15.00 -4.98 -9.88
C ALA A 185 15.75 -4.12 -8.83
N GLY A 186 16.25 -4.74 -7.76
CA GLY A 186 17.05 -4.05 -6.74
C GLY A 186 16.26 -3.53 -5.55
N LEU A 187 14.98 -3.89 -5.42
CA LEU A 187 14.20 -3.58 -4.22
C LEU A 187 14.31 -4.68 -3.16
N SER A 188 14.12 -4.35 -1.89
CA SER A 188 14.03 -5.32 -0.80
C SER A 188 12.76 -5.09 0.00
N ASP A 189 12.13 -6.19 0.43
CA ASP A 189 10.97 -6.15 1.32
C ASP A 189 11.40 -5.67 2.70
N VAL A 190 10.86 -4.53 3.15
CA VAL A 190 11.01 -4.03 4.51
C VAL A 190 9.93 -4.69 5.36
N VAL A 191 10.26 -5.86 5.90
CA VAL A 191 9.31 -6.66 6.69
C VAL A 191 9.05 -5.98 8.04
N PRO A 192 7.82 -5.53 8.33
CA PRO A 192 7.52 -4.88 9.59
C PRO A 192 7.47 -5.90 10.73
N ARG A 193 7.87 -5.50 11.95
CA ARG A 193 7.64 -6.31 13.15
C ARG A 193 6.18 -6.24 13.59
N PRO A 194 5.61 -7.34 14.13
CA PRO A 194 4.29 -7.29 14.75
C PRO A 194 4.36 -6.51 16.07
N LEU A 195 3.36 -5.66 16.34
CA LEU A 195 3.16 -5.10 17.68
C LEU A 195 2.49 -6.07 18.65
N LYS A 196 1.86 -7.13 18.11
CA LYS A 196 1.19 -8.18 18.87
C LYS A 196 1.20 -9.48 18.08
N TYR A 197 1.30 -10.61 18.78
CA TYR A 197 1.40 -11.97 18.22
C TYR A 197 2.70 -12.19 17.44
N ALA A 198 2.79 -13.33 16.74
CA ALA A 198 4.02 -13.79 16.08
C ALA A 198 4.20 -13.22 14.66
N HIS A 199 3.12 -12.92 13.95
CA HIS A 199 3.16 -12.53 12.54
C HIS A 199 2.66 -11.09 12.33
N PRO A 200 3.32 -10.30 11.46
CA PRO A 200 2.92 -8.93 11.14
C PRO A 200 1.84 -8.90 10.07
N PHE A 201 0.70 -9.54 10.32
CA PHE A 201 -0.46 -9.40 9.44
C PHE A 201 -0.90 -7.94 9.37
N THR A 202 -1.38 -7.52 8.20
CA THR A 202 -1.79 -6.15 7.89
C THR A 202 -3.27 -6.08 7.52
N PHE A 203 -3.85 -7.20 7.08
CA PHE A 203 -5.25 -7.34 6.70
C PHE A 203 -5.96 -8.41 7.54
N TRP A 204 -7.21 -8.15 7.90
CA TRP A 204 -8.13 -9.13 8.49
C TRP A 204 -9.55 -8.91 7.99
N ASP A 205 -10.11 -9.93 7.35
CA ASP A 205 -11.50 -9.94 6.90
C ASP A 205 -12.45 -9.61 8.08
N TYR A 206 -13.49 -8.82 7.80
CA TYR A 206 -14.53 -8.48 8.77
C TYR A 206 -15.34 -9.70 9.24
N ARG A 207 -15.44 -10.73 8.40
CA ARG A 207 -16.21 -11.95 8.63
C ARG A 207 -15.52 -12.88 9.62
N GLU A 208 -16.29 -13.81 10.16
CA GLU A 208 -15.83 -14.93 11.00
C GLU A 208 -14.97 -14.57 12.24
N LEU A 209 -15.01 -13.31 12.67
CA LEU A 209 -14.14 -12.76 13.70
C LEU A 209 -12.65 -12.84 13.31
N GLY A 210 -12.32 -12.53 12.05
CA GLY A 210 -10.95 -12.57 11.53
C GLY A 210 -9.95 -11.83 12.41
N PHE A 211 -10.22 -10.56 12.73
CA PHE A 211 -9.33 -9.75 13.58
C PHE A 211 -9.23 -10.25 15.04
N PRO A 212 -10.33 -10.51 15.79
CA PRO A 212 -10.24 -11.06 17.14
C PRO A 212 -9.51 -12.39 17.25
N LYS A 213 -9.65 -13.27 16.24
CA LYS A 213 -8.98 -14.58 16.17
C LYS A 213 -7.59 -14.54 15.54
N ASN A 214 -7.12 -13.35 15.15
CA ASN A 214 -5.86 -13.15 14.44
C ASN A 214 -5.71 -13.99 13.15
N LYS A 215 -6.82 -14.21 12.45
CA LYS A 215 -6.86 -14.83 11.11
C LYS A 215 -6.55 -13.77 10.05
N GLY A 216 -5.30 -13.39 9.92
CA GLY A 216 -4.87 -12.29 9.07
C GLY A 216 -4.01 -12.72 7.87
N MET A 217 -3.64 -11.70 7.08
CA MET A 217 -2.66 -11.81 6.00
C MET A 217 -1.75 -10.59 6.01
N ARG A 218 -0.49 -10.73 5.59
CA ARG A 218 0.39 -9.60 5.26
C ARG A 218 0.37 -9.39 3.75
N ILE A 219 -0.35 -8.36 3.32
CA ILE A 219 -0.49 -7.97 1.91
C ILE A 219 -0.23 -6.48 1.68
N ASP A 220 -0.09 -5.69 2.75
CA ASP A 220 0.38 -4.32 2.68
C ASP A 220 1.91 -4.35 2.82
N LEU A 221 2.63 -4.06 1.73
CA LEU A 221 4.06 -4.30 1.61
C LEU A 221 4.82 -2.99 1.35
N VAL A 222 6.12 -3.01 1.68
CA VAL A 222 7.05 -1.91 1.46
C VAL A 222 8.30 -2.47 0.78
N TYR A 223 8.49 -2.14 -0.49
CA TYR A 223 9.68 -2.50 -1.24
C TYR A 223 10.55 -1.27 -1.47
N GLY A 224 11.72 -1.23 -0.84
CA GLY A 224 12.65 -0.09 -0.92
C GLY A 224 13.93 -0.46 -1.66
N ASN A 225 14.55 0.51 -2.34
CA ASN A 225 15.89 0.33 -2.89
C ASN A 225 16.97 0.36 -1.78
N GLU A 226 18.24 0.15 -2.13
CA GLU A 226 19.33 0.10 -1.16
C GLU A 226 19.45 1.39 -0.30
N PRO A 227 19.44 2.62 -0.87
CA PRO A 227 19.42 3.84 -0.07
C PRO A 227 18.25 3.94 0.92
N PHE A 228 17.05 3.52 0.52
CA PHE A 228 15.88 3.51 1.41
C PHE A 228 16.04 2.50 2.54
N THR A 229 16.38 1.26 2.20
CA THR A 229 16.45 0.15 3.16
C THR A 229 17.58 0.33 4.17
N LYS A 230 18.70 0.94 3.78
CA LYS A 230 19.77 1.35 4.72
C LYS A 230 19.37 2.44 5.70
N ALA A 231 18.41 3.29 5.33
CA ALA A 231 17.91 4.33 6.21
C ALA A 231 16.84 3.82 7.18
N VAL A 232 16.31 2.60 7.00
CA VAL A 232 15.29 2.03 7.88
C VAL A 232 15.87 1.80 9.29
N THR A 233 15.23 2.43 10.27
CA THR A 233 15.55 2.31 11.70
C THR A 233 14.52 1.47 12.45
N ASP A 234 13.26 1.48 12.01
CA ASP A 234 12.19 0.62 12.49
C ASP A 234 11.13 0.43 11.40
N ALA A 235 10.40 -0.68 11.47
CA ALA A 235 9.21 -0.91 10.67
C ALA A 235 8.22 -1.74 11.48
N TYR A 236 6.95 -1.34 11.55
CA TYR A 236 5.94 -2.03 12.34
C TYR A 236 4.54 -1.93 11.75
N VAL A 237 3.68 -2.88 12.11
CA VAL A 237 2.24 -2.81 11.80
C VAL A 237 1.49 -2.20 12.97
N ASP A 238 0.84 -1.06 12.75
CA ASP A 238 -0.01 -0.41 13.75
C ASP A 238 -1.38 -1.10 13.87
N ARG A 239 -1.34 -2.33 14.39
CA ARG A 239 -2.48 -3.22 14.51
C ARG A 239 -3.64 -2.61 15.31
N GLU A 240 -3.38 -1.68 16.23
CA GLU A 240 -4.47 -1.12 17.05
C GLU A 240 -5.44 -0.26 16.21
N GLU A 241 -5.00 0.29 15.07
CA GLU A 241 -5.92 0.97 14.15
C GLU A 241 -6.92 0.04 13.46
N ARG A 242 -6.66 -1.27 13.46
CA ARG A 242 -7.64 -2.26 13.01
C ARG A 242 -8.74 -2.54 14.04
N LYS A 243 -8.59 -2.07 15.28
CA LYS A 243 -9.54 -2.31 16.37
C LYS A 243 -10.69 -1.30 16.38
N GLY A 244 -11.84 -1.74 16.90
CA GLY A 244 -12.97 -0.86 17.18
C GLY A 244 -13.91 -0.60 15.99
N LYS A 245 -14.94 0.20 16.24
CA LYS A 245 -15.99 0.52 15.27
C LYS A 245 -15.42 1.41 14.15
N GLY A 246 -15.83 1.15 12.91
CA GLY A 246 -15.42 1.96 11.74
C GLY A 246 -13.95 1.82 11.33
N ALA A 247 -13.23 0.80 11.84
CA ALA A 247 -11.89 0.48 11.37
C ALA A 247 -11.90 0.05 9.89
N SER A 248 -10.84 0.37 9.15
CA SER A 248 -10.51 -0.38 7.92
C SER A 248 -10.29 -1.86 8.26
N ASP A 249 -10.41 -2.73 7.28
CA ASP A 249 -9.99 -4.13 7.34
C ASP A 249 -8.46 -4.28 7.35
N HIS A 250 -7.75 -3.21 6.99
CA HIS A 250 -6.29 -3.11 7.05
C HIS A 250 -5.80 -2.26 8.23
N ALA A 251 -4.58 -2.54 8.67
CA ALA A 251 -3.80 -1.74 9.61
C ALA A 251 -2.68 -0.98 8.86
N PRO A 252 -2.30 0.23 9.31
CA PRO A 252 -1.14 0.93 8.77
C PRO A 252 0.14 0.12 8.92
N VAL A 253 0.97 0.11 7.89
CA VAL A 253 2.38 -0.30 7.96
C VAL A 253 3.23 0.96 8.02
N VAL A 254 4.03 1.10 9.07
CA VAL A 254 4.85 2.28 9.34
C VAL A 254 6.32 1.93 9.23
N VAL A 255 7.11 2.82 8.62
CA VAL A 255 8.55 2.70 8.43
C VAL A 255 9.22 4.01 8.87
N ASP A 256 10.13 3.91 9.82
CA ASP A 256 10.92 5.01 10.34
C ASP A 256 12.29 5.02 9.67
N LEU A 257 12.66 6.18 9.11
CA LEU A 257 13.84 6.39 8.29
C LEU A 257 14.75 7.48 8.90
N GLU A 258 16.06 7.23 8.92
CA GLU A 258 17.08 8.25 9.20
C GLU A 258 17.43 9.01 7.90
N LEU A 259 16.51 9.89 7.47
CA LEU A 259 16.59 10.77 6.30
C LEU A 259 16.27 12.22 6.68
#